data_AF-A0A524HQV6-F1
#
_entry.id   AF-A0A524HQV6-F1
#
_cell.length_a   1.000
_cell.length_b   1.000
_cell.length_c   1.000
_cell.angle_alpha   90.00
_cell.angle_beta   90.00
_cell.angle_gamma   90.00
#
_symmetry.space_group_name_H-M   'P 1'
#
loop_
_entity.id
_entity.type
_entity.pdbx_description
1 polymer ?
#
loop_
_entity_poly.entity_id
_entity_poly.type
_entity_poly.pdbx_seq_one_letter_code
_entity_poly.pdbx_strand_id
1 'polypeptide(L)'
;FHNEPDGRDLYYLGWCHGPVGTARLFYLLSEVSGDKSWLEWVRKSANSLLQSGVPEEETPGFWNNAGICCGLAGVGEFFLDLYKSMGDRSYLEFSKRVTARILAKASVDDGRVSWVQAEHRTRPDYLFAQTGTMQGAAGIGTFLLRLDAADRSKTRRVIFPDTPFNR
;
A
#
# COMPACT_ATOMS: atom_id res chain seq x y z
N PHE A 1 1.68 19.30 13.91
CA PHE A 1 1.92 18.18 14.86
C PHE A 1 0.57 17.67 15.37
N HIS A 2 0.47 16.42 15.85
CA HIS A 2 -0.84 15.85 16.27
C HIS A 2 -1.52 16.60 17.43
N ASN A 3 -0.78 17.42 18.18
CA ASN A 3 -1.29 18.29 19.24
C ASN A 3 -1.91 19.60 18.71
N GLU A 4 -1.68 19.97 17.45
CA GLU A 4 -2.31 21.13 16.81
C GLU A 4 -3.70 20.75 16.29
N PRO A 5 -4.66 21.68 16.23
CA PRO A 5 -6.04 21.40 15.79
C PRO A 5 -6.10 20.65 14.46
N ASP A 6 -5.32 21.09 13.48
CA ASP A 6 -5.27 20.51 12.12
C ASP A 6 -4.54 19.16 12.06
N GLY A 7 -3.88 18.74 13.15
CA GLY A 7 -3.11 17.50 13.23
C GLY A 7 -3.83 16.35 13.94
N ARG A 8 -4.98 16.60 14.59
CA ARG A 8 -5.68 15.59 15.40
C ARG A 8 -6.23 14.43 14.58
N ASP A 9 -6.60 14.69 13.32
CA ASP A 9 -7.14 13.69 12.39
C ASP A 9 -6.15 13.31 11.27
N LEU A 10 -4.89 13.76 11.36
CA LEU A 10 -3.86 13.53 10.36
C LEU A 10 -3.11 12.22 10.60
N TYR A 11 -3.70 11.08 10.24
CA TYR A 11 -3.04 9.78 10.38
C TYR A 11 -2.49 9.27 9.05
N TYR A 12 -1.17 9.19 8.92
CA TYR A 12 -0.55 8.60 7.73
C TYR A 12 -0.73 7.08 7.71
N LEU A 13 -1.11 6.57 6.54
CA LEU A 13 -1.46 5.16 6.34
C LEU A 13 -0.49 4.41 5.42
N GLY A 14 0.47 5.12 4.83
CA GLY A 14 1.35 4.63 3.78
C GLY A 14 2.57 3.86 4.26
N TRP A 15 3.41 3.46 3.31
CA TRP A 15 4.65 2.73 3.56
C TRP A 15 5.73 3.62 4.18
N CYS A 16 5.87 4.84 3.68
CA CYS A 16 6.81 5.85 4.14
C CYS A 16 6.57 6.25 5.60
N HIS A 17 5.28 6.42 5.94
CA HIS A 17 4.79 6.86 7.22
C HIS A 17 3.43 6.19 7.43
N GLY A 18 3.35 5.24 8.35
CA GLY A 18 2.09 4.59 8.69
C GLY A 18 2.18 3.10 8.99
N PRO A 19 1.04 2.49 9.36
CA PRO A 19 0.92 1.06 9.66
C PRO A 19 1.44 0.14 8.57
N VAL A 20 1.32 0.50 7.28
CA VAL A 20 1.84 -0.31 6.16
C VAL A 20 3.36 -0.50 6.27
N GLY A 21 4.11 0.58 6.49
CA GLY A 21 5.56 0.51 6.67
C GLY A 21 5.96 -0.11 8.01
N THR A 22 5.34 0.34 9.10
CA THR A 22 5.67 -0.11 10.46
C THR A 22 5.43 -1.60 10.67
N ALA A 23 4.39 -2.17 10.05
CA ALA A 23 4.11 -3.60 10.14
C ALA A 23 5.24 -4.48 9.58
N ARG A 24 6.02 -3.97 8.62
CA ARG A 24 7.18 -4.67 8.06
C ARG A 24 8.25 -4.94 9.12
N LEU A 25 8.49 -3.96 9.99
CA LEU A 25 9.38 -4.12 11.14
C LEU A 25 8.86 -5.20 12.09
N PHE A 26 7.57 -5.14 12.47
CA PHE A 26 6.99 -6.13 13.38
C PHE A 26 7.01 -7.55 12.80
N TYR A 27 6.76 -7.69 11.50
CA TYR A 27 6.89 -8.99 10.84
C TYR A 27 8.33 -9.52 10.94
N LEU A 28 9.33 -8.67 10.61
CA LEU A 28 10.74 -9.05 10.68
C LEU A 28 11.18 -9.38 12.11
N LEU A 29 10.72 -8.64 13.12
CA LEU A 29 10.97 -8.94 14.53
C LEU A 29 10.42 -10.32 14.91
N SER A 30 9.24 -10.70 14.40
CA SER A 30 8.69 -12.04 14.64
C SER A 30 9.53 -13.17 14.04
N GLU A 31 10.16 -12.92 12.88
CA GLU A 31 11.00 -13.92 12.20
C GLU A 31 12.38 -14.03 12.84
N VAL A 32 13.00 -12.91 13.24
CA VAL A 32 14.35 -12.90 13.83
C VAL A 32 14.34 -13.34 15.29
N SER A 33 13.34 -12.92 16.07
CA SER A 33 13.25 -13.29 17.50
C SER A 33 12.53 -14.62 17.74
N GLY A 34 11.71 -15.08 16.79
CA GLY A 34 10.79 -16.20 16.98
C GLY A 34 9.55 -15.86 17.82
N ASP A 35 9.48 -14.68 18.44
CA ASP A 35 8.34 -14.25 19.25
C ASP A 35 7.16 -13.88 18.35
N LYS A 36 6.10 -14.69 18.41
CA LYS A 36 4.89 -14.49 17.60
C LYS A 36 3.98 -13.37 18.13
N SER A 37 4.24 -12.80 19.30
CA SER A 37 3.54 -11.61 19.80
C SER A 37 3.66 -10.42 18.83
N TRP A 38 4.79 -10.31 18.12
CA TRP A 38 4.99 -9.29 17.09
C TRP A 38 4.00 -9.38 15.93
N LEU A 39 3.50 -10.58 15.60
CA LEU A 39 2.47 -10.74 14.57
C LEU A 39 1.13 -10.14 15.01
N GLU A 40 0.87 -9.95 16.30
CA GLU A 40 -0.31 -9.22 16.76
C GLU A 40 -0.25 -7.75 16.34
N TRP A 41 0.93 -7.13 16.36
CA TRP A 41 1.13 -5.77 15.89
C TRP A 41 0.99 -5.65 14.37
N VAL A 42 1.40 -6.67 13.61
CA VAL A 42 1.11 -6.76 12.17
C VAL A 42 -0.41 -6.79 11.92
N ARG A 43 -1.15 -7.63 12.66
CA ARG A 43 -2.62 -7.71 12.53
C ARG A 43 -3.31 -6.41 12.95
N LYS A 44 -2.88 -5.77 14.03
CA LYS A 44 -3.39 -4.45 14.46
C LYS A 44 -3.16 -3.38 13.39
N SER A 45 -2.00 -3.41 12.73
CA SER A 45 -1.68 -2.51 11.63
C SER A 45 -2.57 -2.77 10.42
N ALA A 46 -2.80 -4.02 10.03
CA ALA A 46 -3.74 -4.34 8.95
C ALA A 46 -5.17 -3.93 9.29
N ASN A 47 -5.61 -4.22 10.53
CA ASN A 47 -6.96 -3.89 10.99
C ASN A 47 -7.22 -2.38 11.02
N SER A 48 -6.22 -1.56 11.32
CA SER A 48 -6.40 -0.09 11.25
C SER A 48 -6.68 0.38 9.84
N LEU A 49 -6.01 -0.18 8.81
CA LEU A 49 -6.35 0.12 7.41
C LEU A 49 -7.76 -0.34 7.07
N LEU A 50 -8.13 -1.57 7.44
CA LEU A 50 -9.46 -2.14 7.15
C LEU A 50 -10.61 -1.31 7.74
N GLN A 51 -10.35 -0.58 8.83
CA GLN A 51 -11.34 0.26 9.53
C GLN A 51 -11.21 1.76 9.21
N SER A 52 -10.24 2.17 8.38
CA SER A 52 -9.93 3.58 8.13
C SER A 52 -10.75 4.25 7.03
N GLY A 53 -11.62 3.51 6.33
CA GLY A 53 -12.37 3.99 5.17
C GLY A 53 -11.62 3.92 3.83
N VAL A 54 -10.31 3.65 3.86
CA VAL A 54 -9.52 3.41 2.63
C VAL A 54 -9.80 1.99 2.07
N PRO A 55 -9.67 1.77 0.75
CA PRO A 55 -9.24 2.70 -0.30
C PRO A 55 -10.34 3.62 -0.87
N GLU A 56 -11.58 3.51 -0.42
CA GLU A 56 -12.70 4.26 -0.99
C GLU A 56 -12.62 5.75 -0.65
N GLU A 57 -12.19 6.08 0.57
CA GLU A 57 -12.09 7.45 1.07
C GLU A 57 -10.66 7.98 1.06
N GLU A 58 -10.51 9.24 0.63
CA GLU A 58 -9.29 10.01 0.87
C GLU A 58 -9.40 10.69 2.23
N THR A 59 -8.34 10.64 3.02
CA THR A 59 -8.24 11.29 4.33
C THR A 59 -7.13 12.33 4.30
N PRO A 60 -7.01 13.21 5.31
CA PRO A 60 -5.86 14.08 5.41
C PRO A 60 -4.55 13.29 5.30
N GLY A 61 -4.39 12.15 5.97
CA GLY A 61 -3.16 11.36 5.92
C GLY A 61 -3.04 10.36 4.76
N PHE A 62 -4.07 10.27 3.90
CA PHE A 62 -4.12 9.38 2.75
C PHE A 62 -4.88 10.05 1.59
N TRP A 63 -4.17 10.91 0.87
CA TRP A 63 -4.70 11.79 -0.17
C TRP A 63 -4.62 11.14 -1.55
N ASN A 64 -4.90 11.90 -2.62
CA ASN A 64 -4.73 11.49 -4.01
C ASN A 64 -3.29 11.09 -4.37
N ASN A 65 -2.90 9.86 -3.98
CA ASN A 65 -1.63 9.21 -4.27
C ASN A 65 -1.86 7.70 -4.47
N ALA A 66 -1.48 7.20 -5.64
CA ALA A 66 -1.58 5.80 -6.05
C ALA A 66 -0.23 5.06 -5.97
N GLY A 67 0.89 5.73 -5.68
CA GLY A 67 2.24 5.16 -5.65
C GLY A 67 2.49 4.18 -4.49
N ILE A 68 3.67 3.58 -4.48
CA ILE A 68 4.13 2.62 -3.45
C ILE A 68 4.43 3.32 -2.12
N CYS A 69 5.03 4.51 -2.17
CA CYS A 69 5.60 5.18 -1.00
C CYS A 69 4.54 5.58 0.02
N CYS A 70 3.52 6.33 -0.40
CA CYS A 70 2.51 6.84 0.52
C CYS A 70 1.06 6.57 0.03
N GLY A 71 0.90 5.84 -1.08
CA GLY A 71 -0.36 5.71 -1.80
C GLY A 71 -0.92 4.29 -1.88
N LEU A 72 -1.93 4.15 -2.73
CA LEU A 72 -2.70 2.92 -2.91
C LEU A 72 -1.85 1.69 -3.23
N ALA A 73 -0.90 1.78 -4.17
CA ALA A 73 -0.11 0.60 -4.54
C ALA A 73 0.71 0.05 -3.36
N GLY A 74 1.20 0.91 -2.45
CA GLY A 74 1.91 0.47 -1.25
C GLY A 74 1.01 -0.29 -0.28
N VAL A 75 -0.21 0.20 -0.08
CA VAL A 75 -1.24 -0.49 0.72
C VAL A 75 -1.57 -1.85 0.08
N GLY A 76 -1.84 -1.86 -1.22
CA GLY A 76 -2.18 -3.07 -1.96
C GLY A 76 -1.08 -4.13 -1.88
N GLU A 77 0.18 -3.71 -2.01
CA GLU A 77 1.34 -4.59 -1.88
C GLU A 77 1.47 -5.21 -0.50
N PHE A 78 1.28 -4.40 0.55
CA PHE A 78 1.34 -4.88 1.92
C PHE A 78 0.30 -5.96 2.19
N PHE A 79 -0.96 -5.72 1.80
CA PHE A 79 -2.01 -6.73 1.96
C PHE A 79 -1.78 -7.99 1.11
N LEU A 80 -1.20 -7.85 -0.08
CA LEU A 80 -0.80 -8.99 -0.88
C LEU A 80 0.32 -9.81 -0.21
N ASP A 81 1.31 -9.15 0.38
CA ASP A 81 2.39 -9.80 1.12
C ASP A 81 1.85 -10.47 2.41
N LEU A 82 0.89 -9.86 3.12
CA LEU A 82 0.22 -10.48 4.26
C LEU A 82 -0.57 -11.72 3.87
N TYR A 83 -1.32 -11.69 2.76
CA TYR A 83 -2.04 -12.85 2.27
C TYR A 83 -1.11 -14.05 2.05
N LYS A 84 0.04 -13.81 1.40
CA LYS A 84 1.02 -14.86 1.14
C LYS A 84 1.67 -15.38 2.42
N SER A 85 1.97 -14.48 3.36
CA SER A 85 2.68 -14.81 4.58
C SER A 85 1.80 -15.45 5.66
N MET A 86 0.51 -15.10 5.70
CA MET A 86 -0.40 -15.44 6.80
C MET A 86 -1.62 -16.26 6.36
N GLY A 87 -1.88 -16.37 5.06
CA GLY A 87 -2.91 -17.23 4.48
C GLY A 87 -4.35 -16.70 4.60
N ASP A 88 -4.58 -15.56 5.25
CA ASP A 88 -5.92 -14.99 5.40
C ASP A 88 -6.41 -14.36 4.09
N ARG A 89 -7.46 -14.96 3.52
CA ARG A 89 -8.03 -14.55 2.23
C ARG A 89 -8.59 -13.12 2.25
N SER A 90 -9.02 -12.61 3.41
CA SER A 90 -9.51 -11.23 3.53
C SER A 90 -8.46 -10.20 3.10
N TYR A 91 -7.17 -10.50 3.28
CA TYR A 91 -6.08 -9.63 2.83
C TYR A 91 -5.97 -9.59 1.30
N LEU A 92 -6.15 -10.71 0.61
CA LEU A 92 -6.19 -10.71 -0.85
C LEU A 92 -7.39 -9.91 -1.37
N GLU A 93 -8.56 -10.11 -0.78
CA GLU A 93 -9.77 -9.39 -1.19
C GLU A 93 -9.62 -7.87 -0.96
N PHE A 94 -8.95 -7.45 0.11
CA PHE A 94 -8.63 -6.04 0.30
C PHE A 94 -7.61 -5.51 -0.74
N SER A 95 -6.56 -6.28 -1.05
CA SER A 95 -5.61 -5.93 -2.11
C SER A 95 -6.29 -5.76 -3.49
N LYS A 96 -7.31 -6.58 -3.77
CA LYS A 96 -8.18 -6.44 -4.96
C LYS A 96 -9.04 -5.19 -4.92
N ARG A 97 -9.64 -4.84 -3.78
CA ARG A 97 -10.36 -3.57 -3.61
C ARG A 97 -9.47 -2.36 -3.87
N VAL A 98 -8.25 -2.37 -3.34
CA VAL A 98 -7.23 -1.34 -3.61
C VAL A 98 -6.92 -1.27 -5.11
N THR A 99 -6.76 -2.41 -5.77
CA THR A 99 -6.52 -2.48 -7.21
C THR A 99 -7.67 -1.88 -8.02
N ALA A 100 -8.92 -2.18 -7.66
CA ALA A 100 -10.07 -1.57 -8.31
C ALA A 100 -10.02 -0.02 -8.20
N ARG A 101 -9.60 0.51 -7.04
CA ARG A 101 -9.44 1.96 -6.86
C ARG A 101 -8.31 2.54 -7.71
N ILE A 102 -7.16 1.85 -7.80
CA ILE A 102 -6.04 2.25 -8.67
C ILE A 102 -6.49 2.31 -10.12
N LEU A 103 -7.18 1.29 -10.62
CA LEU A 103 -7.66 1.24 -12.00
C LEU A 103 -8.71 2.33 -12.27
N ALA A 104 -9.60 2.61 -11.31
CA ALA A 104 -10.57 3.69 -11.43
C ALA A 104 -9.94 5.10 -11.47
N LYS A 105 -8.72 5.27 -10.95
CA LYS A 105 -7.94 6.53 -11.01
C LYS A 105 -7.04 6.61 -12.25
N ALA A 106 -6.99 5.58 -13.09
CA ALA A 106 -6.12 5.56 -14.25
C ALA A 106 -6.67 6.46 -15.37
N SER A 107 -5.80 7.27 -15.97
CA SER A 107 -6.06 7.96 -17.23
C SER A 107 -5.53 7.10 -18.37
N VAL A 108 -6.38 6.80 -19.35
CA VAL A 108 -6.04 6.01 -20.53
C VAL A 108 -6.13 6.89 -21.77
N ASP A 109 -5.03 7.04 -22.49
CA ASP A 109 -4.92 7.83 -23.71
C ASP A 109 -3.99 7.13 -24.70
N ASP A 110 -4.47 6.88 -25.92
CA ASP A 110 -3.67 6.32 -27.02
C ASP A 110 -2.83 5.08 -26.62
N GLY A 111 -3.49 4.12 -25.94
CA GLY A 111 -2.86 2.89 -25.44
C GLY A 111 -1.91 3.06 -24.26
N ARG A 112 -1.69 4.30 -23.77
CA ARG A 112 -0.91 4.59 -22.56
C ARG A 112 -1.83 4.67 -21.35
N VAL A 113 -1.32 4.18 -20.22
CA VAL A 113 -2.00 4.28 -18.93
C VAL A 113 -1.13 5.09 -17.98
N SER A 114 -1.72 6.05 -17.30
CA SER A 114 -1.04 6.92 -16.35
C SER A 114 -1.91 7.23 -15.13
N TRP A 115 -1.27 7.67 -14.04
CA TRP A 115 -1.96 8.08 -12.81
C TRP A 115 -1.53 9.49 -12.45
N VAL A 116 -2.43 10.45 -12.67
CA VAL A 116 -2.22 11.86 -12.30
C VAL A 116 -2.55 12.03 -10.83
N GLN A 117 -1.54 12.39 -10.03
CA GLN A 117 -1.62 12.37 -8.57
C GLN A 117 -0.75 13.45 -7.93
N ALA A 118 -0.99 13.71 -6.65
CA ALA A 118 -0.18 14.62 -5.84
C ALA A 118 0.85 13.82 -5.03
N GLU A 119 2.14 14.10 -5.25
CA GLU A 119 3.19 13.53 -4.40
C GLU A 119 3.14 14.14 -2.99
N HIS A 120 2.86 15.44 -2.89
CA HIS A 120 2.85 16.16 -1.64
C HIS A 120 1.42 16.43 -1.16
N ARG A 121 1.07 15.89 0.01
CA ARG A 121 -0.20 16.19 0.69
C ARG A 121 -0.52 17.68 0.81
N THR A 122 0.49 18.50 1.07
CA THR A 122 0.34 19.95 1.29
C THR A 122 0.27 20.77 0.00
N ARG A 123 0.36 20.12 -1.18
CA ARG A 123 0.24 20.76 -2.50
C ARG A 123 -0.70 19.92 -3.37
N PRO A 124 -2.00 19.84 -3.04
CA PRO A 124 -2.94 18.94 -3.70
C PRO A 124 -3.12 19.25 -5.20
N ASP A 125 -2.93 20.50 -5.60
CA ASP A 125 -3.05 20.92 -7.01
C ASP A 125 -1.76 20.70 -7.82
N TYR A 126 -0.66 20.30 -7.16
CA TYR A 126 0.61 20.00 -7.83
C TYR A 126 0.61 18.54 -8.30
N LEU A 127 -0.02 18.34 -9.47
CA LEU A 127 -0.36 17.02 -10.02
C LEU A 127 0.53 16.61 -11.19
N PHE A 128 0.98 15.35 -11.21
CA PHE A 128 1.77 14.78 -12.31
C PHE A 128 1.59 13.28 -12.43
N ALA A 129 1.78 12.78 -13.66
CA ALA A 129 1.95 11.37 -13.94
C ALA A 129 3.42 10.98 -13.85
N GLN A 130 3.86 10.50 -12.69
CA GLN A 130 5.23 10.05 -12.48
C GLN A 130 5.42 8.62 -13.01
N THR A 131 6.66 8.28 -13.38
CA THR A 131 7.01 6.97 -13.98
C THR A 131 7.81 6.07 -13.04
N GLY A 132 8.43 6.61 -11.99
CA GLY A 132 9.33 5.88 -11.10
C GLY A 132 8.65 4.84 -10.19
N THR A 133 9.46 4.03 -9.50
CA THR A 133 8.96 2.93 -8.64
C THR A 133 8.18 3.42 -7.42
N MET A 134 8.68 4.44 -6.71
CA MET A 134 8.06 4.83 -5.43
C MET A 134 6.77 5.63 -5.60
N GLN A 135 6.69 6.46 -6.64
CA GLN A 135 5.60 7.42 -6.82
C GLN A 135 4.95 7.32 -8.20
N GLY A 136 5.17 6.26 -8.98
CA GLY A 136 4.79 6.30 -10.38
C GLY A 136 4.40 4.96 -10.99
N ALA A 137 4.18 5.01 -12.29
CA ALA A 137 3.65 3.90 -13.08
C ALA A 137 4.46 2.60 -12.94
N ALA A 138 5.80 2.65 -12.78
CA ALA A 138 6.60 1.45 -12.60
C ALA A 138 6.26 0.68 -11.31
N GLY A 139 6.03 1.39 -10.19
CA GLY A 139 5.64 0.75 -8.93
C GLY A 139 4.22 0.24 -8.95
N ILE A 140 3.31 1.07 -9.46
CA ILE A 140 1.89 0.70 -9.65
C ILE A 140 1.79 -0.54 -10.53
N GLY A 141 2.45 -0.55 -11.69
CA GLY A 141 2.49 -1.68 -12.59
C GLY A 141 3.10 -2.93 -11.97
N THR A 142 4.17 -2.78 -11.18
CA THR A 142 4.78 -3.90 -10.45
C THR A 142 3.78 -4.56 -9.49
N PHE A 143 3.04 -3.75 -8.74
CA PHE A 143 1.98 -4.25 -7.85
C PHE A 143 0.89 -4.98 -8.63
N LEU A 144 0.36 -4.38 -9.70
CA LEU A 144 -0.68 -4.98 -10.53
C LEU A 144 -0.25 -6.33 -11.10
N LEU A 145 0.98 -6.44 -11.61
CA LEU A 145 1.55 -7.69 -12.10
C LEU A 145 1.69 -8.74 -10.99
N ARG A 146 2.07 -8.33 -9.79
CA ARG A 146 2.20 -9.23 -8.63
C ARG A 146 0.84 -9.74 -8.15
N LEU A 147 -0.21 -8.93 -8.21
CA LEU A 147 -1.57 -9.36 -7.91
C LEU A 147 -2.10 -10.33 -8.97
N ASP A 148 -1.96 -10.02 -10.27
CA ASP A 148 -2.35 -10.94 -11.36
C ASP A 148 -1.65 -12.30 -11.24
N ALA A 149 -0.35 -12.29 -10.89
CA ALA A 149 0.38 -13.53 -10.63
C ALA A 149 -0.23 -14.32 -9.46
N ALA A 150 -0.60 -13.67 -8.35
CA ALA A 150 -1.22 -14.33 -7.22
C ALA A 150 -2.60 -14.91 -7.57
N ASP A 151 -3.41 -14.18 -8.32
CA ASP A 151 -4.74 -14.63 -8.76
C ASP A 151 -4.68 -15.83 -9.70
N ARG A 152 -3.67 -15.88 -10.56
CA ARG A 152 -3.44 -17.01 -11.48
C ARG A 152 -2.61 -18.14 -10.85
N SER A 153 -2.36 -18.09 -9.54
CA SER A 153 -1.50 -19.05 -8.82
C SER A 153 -0.11 -19.23 -9.47
N LYS A 154 0.43 -18.16 -10.06
CA LYS A 154 1.78 -18.13 -10.63
C LYS A 154 2.79 -17.69 -9.57
N THR A 155 4.01 -18.19 -9.69
CA THR A 155 5.13 -17.78 -8.84
C THR A 155 5.46 -16.29 -9.01
N ARG A 156 5.83 -15.65 -7.89
CA ARG A 156 6.21 -14.24 -7.83
C ARG A 156 7.42 -14.00 -8.73
N ARG A 157 7.28 -13.11 -9.71
CA ARG A 157 8.39 -12.75 -10.62
C ARG A 157 9.22 -11.55 -10.12
N VAL A 158 8.68 -10.75 -9.21
CA VAL A 158 9.34 -9.56 -8.66
C VAL A 158 9.27 -9.59 -7.13
N ILE A 159 10.45 -9.62 -6.50
CA ILE A 159 10.63 -9.52 -5.04
C ILE A 159 11.38 -8.21 -4.79
N PHE A 160 10.80 -7.33 -3.97
CA PHE A 160 11.49 -6.10 -3.58
C PHE A 160 12.62 -6.45 -2.61
N PRO A 161 13.84 -5.89 -2.78
CA PRO A 161 15.01 -6.31 -2.02
C PRO A 161 14.89 -6.03 -0.51
N ASP A 162 14.03 -5.08 -0.13
CA ASP A 162 13.80 -4.71 1.26
C ASP A 162 12.61 -5.45 1.89
N THR A 163 11.86 -6.29 1.15
CA THR A 163 10.66 -6.95 1.70
C THR A 163 11.03 -7.93 2.81
N PRO A 164 10.40 -7.84 4.00
CA PRO A 164 10.61 -8.82 5.06
C PRO A 164 9.80 -10.11 4.84
N PHE A 165 8.88 -10.13 3.86
CA PHE A 165 7.89 -11.19 3.63
C PHE A 165 8.43 -12.29 2.69
N ASN A 166 9.59 -12.86 3.02
CA ASN A 166 10.34 -13.77 2.14
C ASN A 166 9.89 -15.24 2.20
N ARG A 167 8.58 -15.50 2.31
CA ARG A 167 8.02 -16.85 2.13
C ARG A 167 6.94 -16.85 1.04
#